data_AF-A0A0N8RDB8-F1
#
_entry.id   AF-A0A0N8RDB8-F1
#
_cell.length_a   1.000
_cell.length_b   1.000
_cell.length_c   1.000
_cell.angle_alpha   90.00
_cell.angle_beta   90.00
_cell.angle_gamma   90.00
#
_symmetry.space_group_name_H-M   'P 1'
#
loop_
_entity.id
_entity.type
_entity.pdbx_description
1 polymer ?
#
loop_
_entity_poly.entity_id
_entity_poly.type
_entity_poly.pdbx_seq_one_letter_code
_entity_poly.pdbx_strand_id
1 'polypeptide(L)' 'MSEDTEKILRMDLKALLVAAEDLYVDVDQLCEAAIQSMLSERANDAEDLAGTMTAIEVAADSLQVMRWPEPL' A
#
# COMPACT_ATOMS: atom_id res chain seq x y z
N MET A 1 -17.24 -2.91 5.88
CA MET A 1 -16.33 -2.78 7.04
C MET A 1 -16.81 -1.65 7.93
N SER A 2 -16.49 -1.63 9.22
CA SER A 2 -16.70 -0.41 10.02
C SER A 2 -15.64 0.63 9.67
N GLU A 3 -15.99 1.91 9.82
CA GLU A 3 -15.08 3.04 9.59
C GLU A 3 -13.79 2.91 10.43
N ASP A 4 -13.92 2.41 11.67
CA ASP A 4 -12.78 2.16 12.56
C ASP A 4 -11.82 1.11 12.01
N THR A 5 -12.33 0.00 11.45
CA THR A 5 -11.49 -1.05 10.87
C THR A 5 -10.75 -0.55 9.63
N GLU A 6 -11.42 0.24 8.77
CA GLU A 6 -10.79 0.84 7.58
C GLU A 6 -9.64 1.78 7.97
N LYS A 7 -9.84 2.59 9.01
CA LYS A 7 -8.82 3.50 9.53
C LYS A 7 -7.61 2.75 10.11
N ILE A 8 -7.85 1.69 10.89
CA ILE A 8 -6.78 0.85 11.45
C ILE A 8 -5.95 0.23 10.32
N LEU A 9 -6.60 -0.39 9.33
CA LEU A 9 -5.88 -1.02 8.21
C LEU A 9 -5.05 -0.04 7.39
N ARG A 10 -5.55 1.20 7.17
CA ARG A 10 -4.75 2.25 6.54
C ARG A 10 -3.53 2.64 7.36
N MET A 11 -3.67 2.73 8.68
CA MET A 11 -2.55 3.02 9.57
C MET A 11 -1.51 1.90 9.56
N ASP A 12 -1.96 0.65 9.60
CA ASP A 12 -1.08 -0.53 9.56
C ASP A 12 -0.32 -0.60 8.23
N LEU A 13 -1.02 -0.44 7.10
CA LEU A 13 -0.40 -0.45 5.78
C LEU A 13 0.65 0.67 5.65
N LYS A 14 0.30 1.89 6.09
CA LYS A 14 1.25 3.00 6.06
C LYS A 14 2.48 2.74 6.92
N ALA A 15 2.31 2.21 8.13
CA ALA A 15 3.42 1.91 9.03
C ALA A 15 4.37 0.86 8.43
N LEU A 16 3.82 -0.16 7.76
CA LEU A 16 4.61 -1.19 7.08
C LEU A 16 5.40 -0.63 5.89
N LEU A 17 4.78 0.20 5.05
CA LEU A 17 5.47 0.80 3.91
C LEU A 17 6.57 1.78 4.35
N VAL A 18 6.35 2.57 5.40
CA VAL A 18 7.40 3.41 6.01
C VAL A 18 8.57 2.56 6.52
N ALA A 19 8.27 1.47 7.24
CA ALA A 19 9.30 0.57 7.74
C ALA A 19 10.09 -0.10 6.59
N ALA A 20 9.43 -0.40 5.48
CA ALA A 20 10.09 -0.91 4.28
C ALA A 20 11.09 0.11 3.70
N GLU A 21 10.71 1.38 3.58
CA GLU A 21 11.63 2.46 3.17
C GLU A 21 12.83 2.59 4.12
N ASP A 22 12.58 2.57 5.43
CA ASP A 22 13.63 2.68 6.45
C ASP A 22 14.63 1.50 6.40
N LEU A 23 14.19 0.36 5.87
CA LEU A 23 15.01 -0.81 5.58
C LEU A 23 15.61 -0.82 4.17
N TYR A 24 15.51 0.30 3.44
CA TYR A 24 15.99 0.47 2.07
C TYR A 24 15.35 -0.50 1.06
N VAL A 25 14.12 -0.95 1.34
CA VAL A 25 13.32 -1.70 0.37
C VAL A 25 12.71 -0.71 -0.61
N ASP A 26 12.79 -1.04 -1.89
CA ASP A 26 12.08 -0.30 -2.94
C ASP A 26 10.56 -0.54 -2.77
N VAL A 27 9.84 0.51 -2.33
CA VAL A 27 8.41 0.44 -2.05
C VAL A 27 7.60 0.18 -3.31
N ASP A 28 7.98 0.77 -4.44
CA ASP A 28 7.27 0.58 -5.70
C ASP A 28 7.38 -0.89 -6.13
N GLN A 29 8.60 -1.45 -6.07
CA GLN A 29 8.84 -2.86 -6.37
C GLN A 29 8.14 -3.80 -5.36
N LEU A 30 8.12 -3.44 -4.08
CA LEU A 30 7.42 -4.20 -3.03
C LEU A 30 5.91 -4.25 -3.30
N CYS A 31 5.31 -3.11 -3.63
CA CYS A 31 3.90 -2.98 -3.96
C CYS A 31 3.54 -3.80 -5.21
N GLU A 32 4.36 -3.73 -6.27
CA GLU A 32 4.17 -4.55 -7.46
C GLU A 32 4.26 -6.05 -7.15
N ALA A 33 5.24 -6.46 -6.34
CA ALA A 33 5.38 -7.85 -5.92
C ALA A 33 4.18 -8.33 -5.08
N ALA A 34 3.65 -7.49 -4.18
CA ALA A 34 2.46 -7.80 -3.40
C ALA A 34 1.23 -7.98 -4.30
N ILE A 35 1.04 -7.11 -5.28
CA ILE A 35 -0.05 -7.20 -6.28
C ILE A 35 0.06 -8.49 -7.10
N GLN A 36 1.24 -8.82 -7.61
CA GLN A 36 1.47 -10.05 -8.36
C GLN A 36 1.22 -11.30 -7.51
N SER A 37 1.60 -11.27 -6.23
CA SER A 37 1.30 -12.36 -5.29
C SER A 37 -0.21 -12.56 -5.17
N MET A 38 -0.98 -11.50 -4.97
CA MET A 38 -2.44 -11.59 -4.86
C MET A 38 -3.12 -12.07 -6.15
N LEU A 39 -2.62 -11.65 -7.32
CA LEU A 39 -3.10 -12.12 -8.63
C LEU A 39 -2.85 -13.62 -8.85
N SER A 40 -1.80 -14.17 -8.23
CA SER A 40 -1.47 -15.59 -8.33
C SER A 40 -2.36 -16.48 -7.44
N GLU A 41 -3.05 -15.88 -6.46
CA GLU A 41 -3.95 -16.58 -5.56
C GLU A 41 -5.35 -16.71 -6.17
N ARG A 42 -5.76 -17.95 -6.46
CA ARG A 42 -7.07 -18.26 -7.06
C ARG A 42 -8.29 -17.98 -6.17
N ALA A 43 -8.07 -17.57 -4.92
CA ALA A 43 -9.11 -17.43 -3.91
C ALA A 43 -9.72 -16.02 -3.85
N ASN A 44 -9.12 -15.04 -4.52
CA ASN A 44 -9.56 -13.65 -4.45
C ASN A 44 -10.65 -13.37 -5.47
N ASP A 45 -11.74 -12.75 -5.03
CA ASP A 45 -12.74 -12.18 -5.94
C ASP A 45 -12.10 -11.00 -6.70
N ALA A 46 -12.47 -10.82 -7.97
CA ALA A 46 -11.89 -9.80 -8.83
C ALA A 46 -12.17 -8.38 -8.34
N GLU A 47 -13.33 -8.14 -7.71
CA GLU A 47 -13.71 -6.84 -7.16
C GLU A 47 -12.89 -6.52 -5.90
N ASP A 48 -12.75 -7.48 -5.01
CA ASP A 48 -11.93 -7.37 -3.79
C ASP A 48 -10.46 -7.15 -4.13
N LEU A 49 -9.96 -7.84 -5.16
CA LEU A 49 -8.60 -7.70 -5.65
C LEU A 49 -8.33 -6.29 -6.20
N ALA A 50 -9.22 -5.76 -7.04
CA ALA A 50 -9.09 -4.42 -7.59
C ALA A 50 -9.13 -3.34 -6.48
N GLY A 51 -10.00 -3.52 -5.48
CA GLY A 51 -10.07 -2.63 -4.32
C GLY A 51 -8.77 -2.66 -3.49
N THR A 52 -8.20 -3.85 -3.29
CA THR A 52 -6.95 -4.02 -2.54
C THR A 52 -5.75 -3.44 -3.29
N MET A 53 -5.66 -3.65 -4.61
CA MET A 53 -4.62 -3.05 -5.46
C MET A 53 -4.65 -1.52 -5.39
N THR A 54 -5.85 -0.92 -5.52
CA THR A 54 -6.02 0.53 -5.42
C THR A 54 -5.59 1.05 -4.04
N ALA A 55 -5.92 0.32 -2.97
CA ALA A 55 -5.53 0.71 -1.61
C ALA A 55 -4.01 0.68 -1.41
N ILE A 56 -3.31 -0.29 -2.01
CA ILE A 56 -1.85 -0.39 -1.97
C ILE A 56 -1.20 0.79 -2.70
N GLU A 57 -1.64 1.09 -3.92
CA GLU A 57 -1.12 2.21 -4.73
C GLU A 57 -1.31 3.56 -4.01
N VAL A 58 -2.53 3.83 -3.51
CA VAL A 58 -2.82 5.07 -2.78
C VAL A 58 -1.97 5.19 -1.51
N ALA A 59 -1.72 4.09 -0.81
CA ALA A 59 -0.88 4.11 0.39
C ALA A 59 0.59 4.40 0.04
N ALA A 60 1.12 3.77 -1.01
CA ALA A 60 2.48 4.03 -1.50
C ALA A 60 2.67 5.48 -1.95
N ASP A 61 1.75 6.01 -2.77
CA ASP A 61 1.78 7.40 -3.23
C ASP A 61 1.74 8.40 -2.07
N SER A 62 0.97 8.10 -1.02
CA SER A 62 0.86 8.95 0.15
C SER A 62 2.19 9.12 0.92
N LEU A 63 3.14 8.21 0.75
CA LEU A 63 4.49 8.34 1.31
C LEU A 63 5.33 9.36 0.53
N GLN A 64 5.23 9.35 -0.79
CA GLN A 64 5.97 10.26 -1.66
C GLN A 64 5.53 11.73 -1.46
N VAL A 65 4.22 11.97 -1.28
CA VAL A 65 3.66 13.30 -0.98
C VAL A 65 4.19 13.86 0.34
N MET A 66 4.48 13.01 1.32
CA MET A 66 5.00 13.44 2.63
C MET A 66 6.48 13.83 2.61
N ARG A 67 7.22 13.49 1.54
CA ARG A 67 8.66 13.69 1.43
C ARG A 67 9.08 14.75 0.42
N TRP A 68 8.18 15.38 -0.33
CA TRP A 68 8.57 16.50 -1.21
C TRP A 68 8.82 17.77 -0.39
N PRO A 69 10.05 18.29 -0.29
CA PRO A 69 10.25 19.64 0.20
C PRO A 69 9.75 20.59 -0.90
N GLU A 70 8.83 21.50 -0.57
CA GLU A 70 8.56 22.65 -1.44
C GLU A 70 9.91 23.31 -1.79
N PRO A 71 10.19 23.61 -3.08
CA PRO A 71 11.38 24.36 -3.42
C PRO A 71 11.28 25.75 -2.78
N LEU A 72 12.27 26.09 -1.94
CA LEU A 72 12.48 27.43 -1.37
C LEU A 72 12.70 28.49 -2.46
#